data_AF-A0A497AZL3-F1
#
_entry.id   AF-A0A497AZL3-F1
#
_cell.length_a   1.000
_cell.length_b   1.000
_cell.length_c   1.000
_cell.angle_alpha   90.00
_cell.angle_beta   90.00
_cell.angle_gamma   90.00
#
_symmetry.space_group_name_H-M   'P 1'
#
loop_
_entity.id
_entity.type
_entity.pdbx_description
1 polymer ?
#
loop_
_entity_poly.entity_id
_entity_poly.type
_entity_poly.pdbx_seq_one_letter_code
_entity_poly.pdbx_strand_id
1 'polypeptide(L)'
;MEMKKLAAIGILALLLLSVFTALSMTSVMGDTTPLPPNKFYGNVTLNGTDAPIETVVSAYIDGELRGSTTVTTEGKYGDNLNYLIVNGSAADIGSTIVFYVNGVRANETATWQNMEPPRKLDLGAAGEPSEPEQTPTPTETETPAPTEEPTLSPTATESGGTGPGGGGGGGSGPTDSDGDGIPDTQELLGCTDPDKADTDGDGLNDFEETVKGADGWITDPCKADTDGDGINDGADAYPLDSTRSTREEVTATATEPPAATEEATPEPPEPTPGEEQGAVSWYMIIGAIVLILIGLVLVYLYMQRE
;
A
#
# COMPACT_ATOMS: atom_id res chain seq x y z
N MET A 1 1.06 44.25 49.45
CA MET A 1 1.29 44.70 48.05
C MET A 1 2.31 43.83 47.33
N GLU A 2 3.34 43.32 48.03
CA GLU A 2 4.41 42.47 47.47
C GLU A 2 3.93 41.07 46.97
N MET A 3 3.10 40.35 47.74
CA MET A 3 2.63 39.01 47.33
C MET A 3 1.72 39.02 46.09
N LYS A 4 0.92 40.08 45.90
CA LYS A 4 0.06 40.22 44.71
C LYS A 4 0.88 40.47 43.44
N LYS A 5 2.02 41.16 43.55
CA LYS A 5 2.96 41.39 42.44
C LYS A 5 3.72 40.11 42.08
N LEU A 6 4.14 39.32 43.07
CA LEU A 6 4.80 38.02 42.84
C LEU A 6 3.85 37.00 42.20
N ALA A 7 2.58 36.96 42.60
CA ALA A 7 1.57 36.12 41.96
C ALA A 7 1.29 36.55 40.51
N ALA A 8 1.21 37.86 40.24
CA ALA A 8 1.02 38.38 38.88
C ALA A 8 2.20 38.09 37.95
N ILE A 9 3.44 38.17 38.46
CA ILE A 9 4.65 37.82 37.70
C ILE A 9 4.70 36.31 37.42
N GLY A 10 4.32 35.47 38.39
CA GLY A 10 4.23 34.02 38.21
C GLY A 10 3.20 33.61 37.16
N ILE A 11 2.01 34.24 37.16
CA ILE A 11 0.97 34.00 36.17
C ILE A 11 1.39 34.50 34.78
N LEU A 12 2.05 35.66 34.69
CA LEU A 12 2.56 36.18 33.42
C LEU A 12 3.69 35.31 32.85
N ALA A 13 4.56 34.77 33.70
CA ALA A 13 5.61 33.83 33.30
C ALA A 13 5.04 32.49 32.83
N LEU A 14 3.99 31.98 33.50
CA LEU A 14 3.26 30.78 33.06
C LEU A 14 2.52 31.01 31.74
N LEU A 15 1.90 32.19 31.54
CA LEU A 15 1.24 32.54 30.28
C LEU A 15 2.27 32.68 29.15
N LEU A 16 3.41 33.33 29.38
CA LEU A 16 4.48 33.44 28.38
C LEU A 16 5.12 32.08 28.07
N LEU A 17 5.29 31.20 29.06
CA LEU A 17 5.77 29.83 28.85
C LEU A 17 4.74 29.01 28.05
N SER A 18 3.44 29.18 28.31
CA SER A 18 2.38 28.49 27.55
C SER A 18 2.29 28.97 26.09
N VAL A 19 2.53 30.25 25.83
CA VAL A 19 2.62 30.82 24.48
C VAL A 19 3.90 30.36 23.77
N PHE A 20 5.00 30.14 24.51
CA PHE A 20 6.25 29.62 23.95
C PHE A 20 6.18 28.11 23.64
N THR A 21 5.48 27.31 24.45
CA THR A 21 5.20 25.90 24.14
C THR A 21 4.19 25.74 23.01
N ALA A 22 3.24 26.68 22.86
CA ALA A 22 2.29 26.68 21.75
C ALA A 22 2.90 27.09 20.40
N LEU A 23 4.07 27.74 20.39
CA LEU A 23 4.76 28.14 19.16
C LEU A 23 5.78 27.11 18.66
N SER A 24 6.01 26.01 19.39
CA SER A 24 6.99 24.98 19.01
C SER A 24 6.36 23.79 18.26
N MET A 25 5.07 23.83 17.98
CA MET A 25 4.39 22.88 17.09
C MET A 25 3.98 23.59 15.80
N THR A 26 4.96 24.16 15.09
CA THR A 26 4.79 24.24 13.64
C THR A 26 4.84 22.80 13.15
N SER A 27 3.66 22.19 12.97
CA SER A 27 3.54 21.01 12.14
C SER A 27 4.25 21.35 10.83
N VAL A 28 5.41 20.77 10.60
CA VAL A 28 5.97 20.68 9.26
C VAL A 28 4.96 19.80 8.54
N MET A 29 3.92 20.43 7.97
CA MET A 29 3.23 19.84 6.85
C MET A 29 4.27 19.87 5.73
N GLY A 30 5.16 18.87 5.75
CA GLY A 30 5.97 18.57 4.59
C GLY A 30 4.99 18.38 3.46
N ASP A 31 5.28 19.00 2.33
CA ASP A 31 4.53 18.79 1.10
C ASP A 31 4.65 17.30 0.77
N THR A 32 3.69 16.48 1.24
CA THR A 32 3.70 15.03 1.08
C THR A 32 3.10 14.64 -0.26
N THR A 33 3.22 15.50 -1.27
CA THR A 33 2.81 15.15 -2.62
C THR A 33 3.61 13.91 -3.05
N PRO A 34 2.96 12.75 -3.21
CA PRO A 34 3.68 11.54 -3.59
C PRO A 34 4.25 11.78 -4.98
N LEU A 35 5.57 11.64 -5.11
CA LEU A 35 6.23 11.73 -6.40
C LEU A 35 6.15 10.37 -7.09
N PRO A 36 6.14 10.34 -8.43
CA PRO A 36 6.23 9.08 -9.16
C PRO A 36 7.50 8.33 -8.72
N PRO A 37 7.40 7.00 -8.55
CA PRO A 37 8.49 6.22 -8.01
C PRO A 37 9.67 6.11 -8.98
N ASN A 38 10.86 5.82 -8.46
CA ASN A 38 11.99 5.45 -9.32
C ASN A 38 11.84 3.96 -9.67
N LYS A 39 12.01 3.63 -10.96
CA LYS A 39 11.96 2.25 -11.46
C LYS A 39 13.35 1.81 -11.88
N PHE A 40 13.78 0.60 -11.50
CA PHE A 40 15.08 0.04 -11.90
C PHE A 40 14.97 -1.34 -12.52
N TYR A 41 15.88 -1.64 -13.43
CA TYR A 41 16.05 -2.95 -14.04
C TYR A 41 17.50 -3.18 -14.44
N GLY A 42 17.90 -4.42 -14.67
CA GLY A 42 19.23 -4.71 -15.16
C GLY A 42 19.66 -6.15 -14.92
N ASN A 43 20.94 -6.40 -15.11
CA ASN A 43 21.54 -7.67 -14.73
C ASN A 43 21.77 -7.69 -13.21
N VAL A 44 21.66 -8.86 -12.59
CA VAL A 44 21.96 -9.06 -11.17
C VAL A 44 22.80 -10.31 -10.96
N THR A 45 23.87 -10.15 -10.20
CA THR A 45 24.81 -11.24 -9.88
C THR A 45 24.98 -11.40 -8.37
N LEU A 46 25.13 -12.65 -7.93
CA LEU A 46 25.46 -13.02 -6.56
C LEU A 46 26.74 -13.86 -6.57
N ASN A 47 27.76 -13.42 -5.84
CA ASN A 47 29.09 -14.03 -5.82
C ASN A 47 29.75 -14.18 -7.21
N GLY A 48 29.44 -13.27 -8.12
CA GLY A 48 30.02 -13.23 -9.47
C GLY A 48 29.36 -14.18 -10.48
N THR A 49 28.31 -14.89 -10.09
CA THR A 49 27.44 -15.65 -11.00
C THR A 49 26.08 -14.98 -11.11
N ASP A 50 25.35 -15.25 -12.20
CA ASP A 50 23.97 -14.79 -12.38
C ASP A 50 23.13 -15.19 -11.16
N ALA A 51 22.33 -14.25 -10.66
CA ALA A 51 21.49 -14.52 -9.51
C ALA A 51 20.39 -15.53 -9.90
N PRO A 52 20.15 -16.58 -9.09
CA PRO A 52 19.10 -17.55 -9.37
C PRO A 52 17.71 -16.91 -9.27
N ILE A 53 16.73 -17.55 -9.91
CA ILE A 53 15.31 -17.26 -9.71
C ILE A 53 14.98 -17.30 -8.20
N GLU A 54 14.02 -16.51 -7.76
CA GLU A 54 13.65 -16.28 -6.35
C GLU A 54 14.66 -15.44 -5.56
N THR A 55 15.72 -14.92 -6.18
CA THR A 55 16.63 -13.97 -5.52
C THR A 55 15.92 -12.64 -5.27
N VAL A 56 15.88 -12.20 -4.00
CA VAL A 56 15.30 -10.91 -3.63
C VAL A 56 16.29 -9.78 -3.87
N VAL A 57 15.85 -8.74 -4.59
CA VAL A 57 16.58 -7.47 -4.75
C VAL A 57 15.79 -6.37 -4.03
N SER A 58 16.40 -5.74 -3.03
CA SER A 58 15.76 -4.72 -2.19
C SER A 58 16.51 -3.39 -2.24
N ALA A 59 15.78 -2.29 -2.09
CA ALA A 59 16.27 -0.92 -2.17
C ALA A 59 15.89 -0.13 -0.91
N TYR A 60 16.84 0.64 -0.39
CA TYR A 60 16.70 1.40 0.84
C TYR A 60 17.08 2.86 0.63
N ILE A 61 16.36 3.77 1.28
CA ILE A 61 16.72 5.19 1.42
C ILE A 61 16.79 5.48 2.91
N ASP A 62 17.90 6.05 3.37
CA ASP A 62 18.15 6.36 4.79
C ASP A 62 17.94 5.16 5.75
N GLY A 63 18.15 3.93 5.26
CA GLY A 63 18.01 2.68 6.01
C GLY A 63 16.59 2.11 6.05
N GLU A 64 15.61 2.79 5.46
CA GLU A 64 14.23 2.32 5.35
C GLU A 64 14.02 1.56 4.03
N LEU A 65 13.32 0.41 4.07
CA LEU A 65 12.98 -0.34 2.87
C LEU A 65 11.99 0.47 2.02
N ARG A 66 12.37 0.77 0.79
CA ARG A 66 11.57 1.59 -0.14
C ARG A 66 11.10 0.83 -1.37
N GLY A 67 11.66 -0.34 -1.64
CA GLY A 67 11.32 -1.16 -2.79
C GLY A 67 11.92 -2.56 -2.69
N SER A 68 11.24 -3.54 -3.26
CA SER A 68 11.77 -4.90 -3.42
C SER A 68 11.19 -5.53 -4.68
N THR A 69 11.95 -6.43 -5.29
CA THR A 69 11.51 -7.31 -6.37
C THR A 69 12.20 -8.66 -6.25
N THR A 70 11.72 -9.64 -7.00
CA THR A 70 12.27 -10.99 -7.04
C THR A 70 12.73 -11.29 -8.46
N VAL A 71 13.90 -11.93 -8.58
CA VAL A 71 14.43 -12.41 -9.86
C VAL A 71 13.52 -13.51 -10.41
N THR A 72 12.89 -13.26 -11.56
CA THR A 72 12.04 -14.22 -12.27
C THR A 72 12.76 -14.85 -13.46
N THR A 73 13.71 -14.12 -14.08
CA THR A 73 14.64 -14.62 -15.07
C THR A 73 16.06 -14.64 -14.49
N GLU A 74 16.73 -15.79 -14.54
CA GLU A 74 18.11 -15.94 -14.06
C GLU A 74 19.02 -14.80 -14.56
N GLY A 75 19.70 -14.15 -13.61
CA GLY A 75 20.62 -13.04 -13.88
C GLY A 75 19.97 -11.69 -14.18
N LYS A 76 18.64 -11.56 -14.12
CA LYS A 76 17.93 -10.30 -14.38
C LYS A 76 16.97 -9.93 -13.27
N TYR A 77 16.86 -8.63 -13.02
CA TYR A 77 15.83 -8.08 -12.15
C TYR A 77 15.17 -6.90 -12.86
N GLY A 78 13.92 -6.62 -12.53
CA GLY A 78 13.21 -5.54 -13.19
C GLY A 78 12.80 -5.83 -14.64
N ASP A 79 12.86 -7.08 -15.09
CA ASP A 79 12.52 -7.48 -16.45
C ASP A 79 11.01 -7.70 -16.63
N ASN A 80 10.54 -7.67 -17.89
CA ASN A 80 9.13 -7.83 -18.26
C ASN A 80 8.19 -6.90 -17.47
N LEU A 81 8.55 -5.61 -17.38
CA LEU A 81 7.83 -4.58 -16.61
C LEU A 81 7.76 -4.78 -15.08
N ASN A 82 8.32 -5.87 -14.53
CA ASN A 82 8.42 -6.11 -13.09
C ASN A 82 9.56 -5.30 -12.44
N TYR A 83 9.66 -4.01 -12.80
CA TYR A 83 10.69 -3.08 -12.34
C TYR A 83 10.84 -3.12 -10.83
N LEU A 84 12.06 -2.98 -10.33
CA LEU A 84 12.25 -2.61 -8.93
C LEU A 84 11.73 -1.19 -8.71
N ILE A 85 10.51 -1.10 -8.21
CA ILE A 85 9.86 0.16 -7.82
C ILE A 85 10.42 0.57 -6.47
N VAL A 86 11.07 1.71 -6.42
CA VAL A 86 11.53 2.35 -5.20
C VAL A 86 10.61 3.53 -4.96
N ASN A 87 10.03 3.62 -3.76
CA ASN A 87 9.11 4.70 -3.37
C ASN A 87 9.83 5.83 -2.61
N GLY A 88 9.38 7.05 -2.83
CA GLY A 88 9.95 8.22 -2.18
C GLY A 88 9.13 9.48 -2.38
N SER A 89 9.61 10.57 -1.82
CA SER A 89 8.94 11.86 -1.73
C SER A 89 9.82 12.97 -2.28
N ALA A 90 9.29 14.20 -2.32
CA ALA A 90 10.08 15.38 -2.64
C ALA A 90 11.24 15.61 -1.67
N ALA A 91 11.13 15.14 -0.42
CA ALA A 91 12.20 15.22 0.58
C ALA A 91 13.37 14.28 0.26
N ASP A 92 13.13 13.21 -0.50
CA ASP A 92 14.14 12.21 -0.84
C ASP A 92 14.97 12.63 -2.07
N ILE A 93 14.66 13.74 -2.77
CA ILE A 93 15.39 14.16 -3.97
C ILE A 93 16.87 14.40 -3.64
N GLY A 94 17.74 13.63 -4.31
CA GLY A 94 19.18 13.66 -4.07
C GLY A 94 19.68 12.64 -3.03
N SER A 95 18.78 11.95 -2.32
CA SER A 95 19.15 10.88 -1.38
C SER A 95 19.73 9.67 -2.12
N THR A 96 20.60 8.94 -1.43
CA THR A 96 21.22 7.73 -1.96
C THR A 96 20.31 6.53 -1.75
N ILE A 97 20.04 5.82 -2.84
CA ILE A 97 19.35 4.53 -2.86
C ILE A 97 20.43 3.44 -2.77
N VAL A 98 20.34 2.63 -1.72
CA VAL A 98 21.25 1.51 -1.47
C VAL A 98 20.53 0.20 -1.79
N PHE A 99 21.14 -0.63 -2.63
CA PHE A 99 20.57 -1.91 -3.05
C PHE A 99 21.21 -3.08 -2.30
N TYR A 100 20.42 -4.13 -2.09
CA TYR A 100 20.85 -5.41 -1.54
C TYR A 100 20.32 -6.55 -2.42
N VAL A 101 21.17 -7.55 -2.66
CA VAL A 101 20.83 -8.78 -3.38
C VAL A 101 20.91 -9.92 -2.37
N ASN A 102 19.78 -10.54 -2.07
CA ASN A 102 19.65 -11.57 -1.04
C ASN A 102 20.23 -11.16 0.33
N GLY A 103 20.00 -9.91 0.74
CA GLY A 103 20.53 -9.34 1.99
C GLY A 103 22.01 -8.93 1.96
N VAL A 104 22.72 -9.13 0.85
CA VAL A 104 24.11 -8.69 0.65
C VAL A 104 24.11 -7.36 -0.07
N ARG A 105 24.82 -6.36 0.46
CA ARG A 105 24.91 -5.02 -0.13
C ARG A 105 25.48 -5.10 -1.55
N ALA A 106 24.77 -4.51 -2.51
CA ALA A 106 25.24 -4.42 -3.89
C ALA A 106 26.43 -3.43 -4.01
N ASN A 107 27.20 -3.61 -5.08
CA ASN A 107 28.33 -2.76 -5.46
C ASN A 107 27.89 -1.38 -5.98
N GLU A 108 26.68 -1.28 -6.50
CA GLU A 108 26.13 -0.05 -7.08
C GLU A 108 25.11 0.63 -6.16
N THR A 109 24.96 1.94 -6.36
CA THR A 109 23.95 2.78 -5.71
C THR A 109 23.36 3.72 -6.75
N ALA A 110 22.17 4.25 -6.48
CA ALA A 110 21.55 5.27 -7.32
C ALA A 110 21.18 6.49 -6.49
N THR A 111 20.87 7.60 -7.17
CA THR A 111 20.32 8.79 -6.51
C THR A 111 18.84 8.88 -6.82
N TRP A 112 18.02 9.15 -5.80
CA TRP A 112 16.60 9.40 -5.96
C TRP A 112 16.35 10.69 -6.74
N GLN A 113 15.54 10.58 -7.80
CA GLN A 113 15.25 11.67 -8.73
C GLN A 113 13.75 11.74 -9.01
N ASN A 114 13.26 12.91 -9.40
CA ASN A 114 11.85 13.10 -9.73
C ASN A 114 11.60 12.83 -11.22
N MET A 115 10.49 12.16 -11.54
CA MET A 115 9.98 11.94 -12.91
C MET A 115 10.99 11.31 -13.89
N GLU A 116 11.67 10.24 -13.47
CA GLU A 116 12.66 9.57 -14.31
C GLU A 116 12.03 8.32 -14.98
N PRO A 117 12.29 8.08 -16.28
CA PRO A 117 11.98 6.79 -16.89
C PRO A 117 12.67 5.64 -16.15
N PRO A 118 12.23 4.37 -16.36
CA PRO A 118 12.94 3.22 -15.81
C PRO A 118 14.44 3.28 -16.11
N ARG A 119 15.27 3.15 -15.07
CA ARG A 119 16.71 3.26 -15.18
C ARG A 119 17.35 1.89 -15.18
N LYS A 120 18.19 1.64 -16.19
CA LYS A 120 19.05 0.46 -16.19
C LYS A 120 20.16 0.62 -15.15
N LEU A 121 20.32 -0.35 -14.26
CA LEU A 121 21.39 -0.43 -13.28
C LEU A 121 21.81 -1.90 -13.10
N ASP A 122 23.04 -2.26 -13.42
CA ASP A 122 23.50 -3.65 -13.24
C ASP A 122 24.03 -3.82 -11.81
N LEU A 123 23.49 -4.80 -11.07
CA LEU A 123 23.80 -5.04 -9.67
C LEU A 123 24.70 -6.26 -9.50
N GLY A 124 25.70 -6.15 -8.63
CA GLY A 124 26.49 -7.28 -8.18
C GLY A 124 26.69 -7.25 -6.67
N ALA A 125 26.45 -8.38 -6.02
CA ALA A 125 26.73 -8.54 -4.60
C ALA A 125 27.74 -9.68 -4.38
N ALA A 126 28.72 -9.46 -3.54
CA ALA A 126 29.73 -10.45 -3.18
C ALA A 126 29.93 -10.44 -1.65
N GLY A 127 29.51 -11.51 -0.98
CA GLY A 127 29.53 -11.63 0.48
C GLY A 127 28.55 -12.69 1.00
N GLU A 128 28.75 -13.15 2.23
CA GLU A 128 27.71 -13.90 2.95
C GLU A 128 26.57 -12.94 3.33
N PRO A 129 25.30 -13.40 3.35
CA PRO A 129 24.17 -12.59 3.80
C PRO A 129 24.49 -11.96 5.14
N SER A 130 24.49 -10.63 5.20
CA SER A 130 24.53 -9.94 6.49
C SER A 130 23.24 -10.29 7.22
N GLU A 131 23.34 -11.22 8.18
CA GLU A 131 22.25 -11.49 9.12
C GLU A 131 21.82 -10.15 9.73
N PRO A 132 20.53 -9.80 9.73
CA PRO A 132 20.07 -8.55 10.31
C PRO A 132 20.53 -8.53 11.78
N GLU A 133 21.04 -7.39 12.26
CA GLU A 133 21.34 -7.24 13.69
C GLU A 133 20.11 -7.65 14.50
N GLN A 134 20.21 -8.77 15.21
CA GLN A 134 19.11 -9.30 16.00
C GLN A 134 18.75 -8.27 17.06
N THR A 135 17.59 -7.62 16.88
CA THR A 135 16.91 -6.93 17.97
C THR A 135 16.58 -7.99 19.03
N PRO A 136 16.82 -7.74 20.33
CA PRO A 136 16.71 -8.78 21.36
C PRO A 136 15.34 -9.44 21.36
N THR A 137 15.36 -10.77 21.33
CA THR A 137 14.22 -11.69 21.40
C THR A 137 13.17 -11.24 22.43
N PRO A 138 11.91 -10.96 22.05
CA PRO A 138 10.84 -10.90 23.01
C PRO A 138 10.54 -12.32 23.51
N THR A 139 10.51 -12.49 24.82
CA THR A 139 10.10 -13.72 25.51
C THR A 139 8.72 -14.17 25.02
N GLU A 140 8.65 -15.39 24.47
CA GLU A 140 7.38 -16.03 24.09
C GLU A 140 6.42 -16.06 25.27
N THR A 141 5.22 -15.53 25.07
CA THR A 141 4.04 -15.79 25.90
C THR A 141 3.02 -16.46 24.99
N GLU A 142 2.49 -17.58 25.46
CA GLU A 142 1.71 -18.55 24.69
C GLU A 142 0.55 -17.97 23.88
N THR A 143 0.41 -18.53 22.68
CA THR A 143 -0.70 -18.47 21.72
C THR A 143 -2.07 -18.76 22.36
N PRO A 144 -3.08 -17.89 22.16
CA PRO A 144 -4.47 -18.34 22.09
C PRO A 144 -4.87 -18.69 20.63
N ALA A 145 -5.76 -19.67 20.53
CA ALA A 145 -6.28 -20.36 19.35
C ALA A 145 -6.80 -19.44 18.21
N PRO A 146 -6.84 -19.93 16.95
CA PRO A 146 -7.32 -19.16 15.81
C PRO A 146 -8.83 -18.88 15.95
N THR A 147 -9.19 -17.62 15.77
CA THR A 147 -10.58 -17.14 15.68
C THR A 147 -10.91 -16.92 14.20
N GLU A 148 -12.13 -17.30 13.85
CA GLU A 148 -12.67 -17.61 12.53
C GLU A 148 -12.47 -16.56 11.41
N GLU A 149 -12.40 -17.08 10.18
CA GLU A 149 -12.39 -16.38 8.89
C GLU A 149 -13.64 -15.50 8.68
N PRO A 150 -13.54 -14.36 7.96
CA PRO A 150 -14.70 -13.79 7.29
C PRO A 150 -14.86 -14.41 5.90
N THR A 151 -15.97 -15.13 5.73
CA THR A 151 -16.53 -15.55 4.45
C THR A 151 -17.06 -14.35 3.67
N LEU A 152 -16.67 -14.17 2.41
CA LEU A 152 -17.42 -13.35 1.45
C LEU A 152 -17.59 -14.10 0.13
N SER A 153 -18.85 -14.26 -0.28
CA SER A 153 -19.29 -14.93 -1.50
C SER A 153 -19.14 -14.04 -2.74
N PRO A 154 -18.97 -14.63 -3.94
CA PRO A 154 -18.73 -13.88 -5.18
C PRO A 154 -20.03 -13.30 -5.75
N THR A 155 -19.95 -12.05 -6.22
CA THR A 155 -20.92 -11.51 -7.18
C THR A 155 -20.14 -11.19 -8.45
N ALA A 156 -20.28 -12.07 -9.46
CA ALA A 156 -19.93 -11.73 -10.83
C ALA A 156 -20.82 -10.57 -11.27
N THR A 157 -20.21 -9.41 -11.48
CA THR A 157 -20.82 -8.29 -12.20
C THR A 157 -19.97 -8.10 -13.45
N GLU A 158 -20.53 -8.37 -14.62
CA GLU A 158 -20.11 -7.71 -15.86
C GLU A 158 -20.14 -6.21 -15.58
N SER A 159 -18.97 -5.61 -15.38
CA SER A 159 -18.84 -4.17 -15.25
C SER A 159 -17.98 -3.70 -16.41
N GLY A 160 -18.66 -3.23 -17.45
CA GLY A 160 -18.02 -2.36 -18.43
C GLY A 160 -17.46 -1.16 -17.68
N GLY A 161 -16.13 -1.15 -17.53
CA GLY A 161 -15.38 -0.03 -16.99
C GLY A 161 -15.45 1.16 -17.94
N THR A 162 -16.50 1.97 -17.83
CA THR A 162 -16.38 3.38 -18.17
C THR A 162 -15.57 4.04 -17.06
N GLY A 163 -14.24 4.02 -17.17
CA GLY A 163 -13.37 4.96 -16.46
C GLY A 163 -13.76 6.41 -16.84
N PRO A 164 -13.62 7.37 -15.92
CA PRO A 164 -14.09 8.72 -16.16
C PRO A 164 -13.26 9.34 -17.28
N GLY A 165 -13.92 9.65 -18.40
CA GLY A 165 -13.38 10.55 -19.39
C GLY A 165 -13.01 11.89 -18.75
N GLY A 166 -11.71 12.14 -18.63
CA GLY A 166 -11.12 13.46 -18.44
C GLY A 166 -9.89 13.50 -19.35
N GLY A 167 -10.01 13.95 -20.59
CA GLY A 167 -10.29 15.35 -20.90
C GLY A 167 -9.02 15.91 -21.52
N GLY A 168 -9.04 16.07 -22.85
CA GLY A 168 -7.92 16.63 -23.59
C GLY A 168 -7.43 17.95 -22.98
N GLY A 169 -6.20 17.94 -22.50
CA GLY A 169 -5.48 19.11 -22.02
C GLY A 169 -4.04 18.98 -22.48
N GLY A 170 -3.66 19.78 -23.48
CA GLY A 170 -2.34 19.75 -24.08
C GLY A 170 -1.21 19.82 -23.04
N GLY A 171 -0.40 18.78 -23.02
CA GLY A 171 0.86 18.68 -22.29
C GLY A 171 1.63 17.52 -22.91
N SER A 172 2.93 17.70 -23.15
CA SER A 172 3.82 16.71 -23.76
C SER A 172 4.09 15.52 -22.83
N GLY A 173 3.06 14.74 -22.49
CA GLY A 173 3.21 13.38 -21.97
C GLY A 173 3.45 12.39 -23.12
N PRO A 174 4.10 11.24 -22.85
CA PRO A 174 4.15 10.15 -23.82
C PRO A 174 2.71 9.71 -24.19
N THR A 175 2.51 9.26 -25.42
CA THR A 175 1.21 8.72 -25.89
C THR A 175 0.82 7.53 -25.01
N ASP A 176 -0.46 7.45 -24.69
CA ASP A 176 -1.15 6.38 -23.96
C ASP A 176 -2.45 6.15 -24.75
N SER A 177 -2.48 5.09 -25.55
CA SER A 177 -3.42 4.89 -26.65
C SER A 177 -4.73 4.23 -26.20
N ASP A 178 -4.69 3.41 -25.17
CA ASP A 178 -5.86 2.76 -24.56
C ASP A 178 -6.34 3.44 -23.26
N GLY A 179 -5.51 4.30 -22.65
CA GLY A 179 -5.85 5.12 -21.50
C GLY A 179 -5.86 4.36 -20.18
N ASP A 180 -5.11 3.26 -20.06
CA ASP A 180 -5.00 2.48 -18.83
C ASP A 180 -4.04 3.10 -17.80
N GLY A 181 -3.22 4.07 -18.21
CA GLY A 181 -2.23 4.75 -17.38
C GLY A 181 -0.79 4.29 -17.59
N ILE A 182 -0.54 3.37 -18.52
CA ILE A 182 0.77 3.00 -19.04
C ILE A 182 0.95 3.67 -20.42
N PRO A 183 2.05 4.42 -20.67
CA PRO A 183 2.28 4.98 -22.00
C PRO A 183 2.69 3.92 -23.03
N ASP A 184 2.29 4.06 -24.30
CA ASP A 184 2.59 3.14 -25.42
C ASP A 184 4.07 2.76 -25.50
N THR A 185 4.96 3.73 -25.22
CA THR A 185 6.41 3.49 -25.26
C THR A 185 6.90 2.56 -24.16
N GLN A 186 6.22 2.52 -23.02
CA GLN A 186 6.49 1.62 -21.90
C GLN A 186 5.89 0.24 -22.19
N GLU A 187 4.69 0.18 -22.75
CA GLU A 187 4.02 -1.07 -23.13
C GLU A 187 4.76 -1.80 -24.25
N LEU A 188 5.20 -1.08 -25.28
CA LEU A 188 6.00 -1.63 -26.37
C LEU A 188 7.36 -2.21 -25.92
N LEU A 189 7.88 -1.76 -24.78
CA LEU A 189 9.09 -2.31 -24.15
C LEU A 189 8.78 -3.50 -23.23
N GLY A 190 7.53 -3.66 -22.83
CA GLY A 190 7.00 -4.77 -22.06
C GLY A 190 6.37 -5.85 -22.92
N CYS A 191 5.41 -6.56 -22.34
CA CYS A 191 4.61 -7.58 -23.02
C CYS A 191 3.14 -7.16 -23.23
N THR A 192 2.78 -5.95 -22.80
CA THR A 192 1.44 -5.37 -22.93
C THR A 192 1.20 -4.76 -24.31
N ASP A 193 -0.07 -4.65 -24.71
CA ASP A 193 -0.53 -4.20 -26.03
C ASP A 193 -1.04 -2.75 -25.94
N PRO A 194 -0.35 -1.76 -26.53
CA PRO A 194 -0.70 -0.33 -26.39
C PRO A 194 -2.12 0.07 -26.80
N ASP A 195 -2.81 -0.80 -27.52
CA ASP A 195 -4.17 -0.58 -27.97
C ASP A 195 -5.21 -1.31 -27.08
N LYS A 196 -4.79 -1.89 -25.93
CA LYS A 196 -5.63 -2.68 -25.02
C LYS A 196 -5.26 -2.46 -23.56
N ALA A 197 -6.18 -1.82 -22.85
CA ALA A 197 -6.05 -1.60 -21.42
C ALA A 197 -5.97 -2.89 -20.57
N ASP A 198 -6.36 -4.03 -21.13
CA ASP A 198 -6.29 -5.37 -20.52
C ASP A 198 -5.71 -6.31 -21.60
N THR A 199 -4.41 -6.57 -21.51
CA THR A 199 -3.64 -7.24 -22.55
C THR A 199 -4.01 -8.72 -22.67
N ASP A 200 -4.13 -9.40 -21.54
CA ASP A 200 -4.33 -10.86 -21.47
C ASP A 200 -5.81 -11.27 -21.33
N GLY A 201 -6.69 -10.32 -21.08
CA GLY A 201 -8.14 -10.45 -21.16
C GLY A 201 -8.76 -11.09 -19.92
N ASP A 202 -8.15 -10.92 -18.76
CA ASP A 202 -8.55 -11.58 -17.52
C ASP A 202 -9.55 -10.76 -16.68
N GLY A 203 -9.69 -9.47 -17.01
CA GLY A 203 -10.58 -8.52 -16.36
C GLY A 203 -9.90 -7.46 -15.49
N LEU A 204 -8.59 -7.53 -15.30
CA LEU A 204 -7.75 -6.48 -14.73
C LEU A 204 -7.11 -5.67 -15.86
N ASN A 205 -6.84 -4.39 -15.61
CA ASN A 205 -6.09 -3.58 -16.58
C ASN A 205 -4.59 -3.66 -16.31
N ASP A 206 -3.77 -3.50 -17.34
CA ASP A 206 -2.33 -3.72 -17.24
C ASP A 206 -1.69 -2.83 -16.17
N PHE A 207 -2.14 -1.58 -16.02
CA PHE A 207 -1.70 -0.72 -14.93
C PHE A 207 -2.02 -1.29 -13.54
N GLU A 208 -3.25 -1.73 -13.30
CA GLU A 208 -3.72 -2.29 -12.04
C GLU A 208 -2.92 -3.51 -11.62
N GLU A 209 -2.52 -4.36 -12.56
CA GLU A 209 -1.72 -5.55 -12.30
C GLU A 209 -0.26 -5.23 -11.95
N THR A 210 0.27 -4.11 -12.44
CA THR A 210 1.66 -3.68 -12.16
C THR A 210 1.82 -2.94 -10.83
N VAL A 211 0.73 -2.59 -10.16
CA VAL A 211 0.73 -1.94 -8.84
C VAL A 211 -0.17 -2.71 -7.89
N LYS A 212 -0.13 -2.40 -6.59
CA LYS A 212 -1.07 -3.02 -5.67
C LYS A 212 -2.48 -2.53 -5.97
N GLY A 213 -3.31 -3.38 -6.57
CA GLY A 213 -4.70 -3.12 -6.96
C GLY A 213 -5.64 -2.92 -5.77
N ALA A 214 -6.94 -2.75 -6.07
CA ALA A 214 -7.96 -2.58 -5.03
C ALA A 214 -8.18 -3.87 -4.20
N ASP A 215 -7.93 -5.02 -4.81
CA ASP A 215 -7.89 -6.35 -4.23
C ASP A 215 -6.65 -6.61 -3.35
N GLY A 216 -5.60 -5.80 -3.54
CA GLY A 216 -4.36 -5.88 -2.79
C GLY A 216 -3.33 -6.81 -3.41
N TRP A 217 -3.53 -7.27 -4.64
CA TRP A 217 -2.59 -8.15 -5.34
C TRP A 217 -1.80 -7.37 -6.41
N ILE A 218 -0.73 -8.01 -6.89
CA ILE A 218 0.10 -7.56 -8.02
C ILE A 218 0.29 -8.83 -8.86
N THR A 219 -0.21 -8.83 -10.09
CA THR A 219 -0.28 -9.99 -10.99
C THR A 219 0.59 -9.74 -12.23
N ASP A 220 0.58 -10.66 -13.19
CA ASP A 220 1.34 -10.56 -14.44
C ASP A 220 0.40 -10.15 -15.58
N PRO A 221 0.49 -8.91 -16.12
CA PRO A 221 -0.44 -8.37 -17.13
C PRO A 221 -0.37 -9.05 -18.51
N CYS A 222 0.43 -10.10 -18.60
CA CYS A 222 0.62 -10.89 -19.81
C CYS A 222 0.21 -12.34 -19.59
N LYS A 223 -0.36 -12.67 -18.43
CA LYS A 223 -0.89 -13.97 -18.06
C LYS A 223 -2.19 -13.79 -17.30
N ALA A 224 -3.27 -14.18 -17.98
CA ALA A 224 -4.59 -14.14 -17.38
C ALA A 224 -4.76 -14.98 -16.09
N ASP A 225 -3.82 -15.86 -15.77
CA ASP A 225 -3.75 -16.71 -14.58
C ASP A 225 -2.27 -16.75 -14.14
N THR A 226 -1.92 -15.92 -13.17
CA THR A 226 -0.53 -15.66 -12.77
C THR A 226 0.10 -16.87 -12.09
N ASP A 227 -0.65 -17.58 -11.25
CA ASP A 227 -0.15 -18.73 -10.49
C ASP A 227 -0.37 -20.08 -11.18
N GLY A 228 -1.16 -20.10 -12.25
CA GLY A 228 -1.36 -21.24 -13.13
C GLY A 228 -2.31 -22.30 -12.59
N ASP A 229 -3.20 -21.96 -11.66
CA ASP A 229 -4.12 -22.91 -11.04
C ASP A 229 -5.43 -23.13 -11.82
N GLY A 230 -5.67 -22.30 -12.83
CA GLY A 230 -6.79 -22.38 -13.74
C GLY A 230 -7.92 -21.40 -13.45
N ILE A 231 -7.76 -20.50 -12.48
CA ILE A 231 -8.63 -19.34 -12.27
C ILE A 231 -7.91 -18.09 -12.77
N ASN A 232 -8.64 -17.24 -13.50
CA ASN A 232 -8.07 -15.99 -13.96
C ASN A 232 -7.86 -15.01 -12.79
N ASP A 233 -6.83 -14.16 -12.82
CA ASP A 233 -6.49 -13.31 -11.69
C ASP A 233 -7.62 -12.34 -11.32
N GLY A 234 -8.26 -11.72 -12.32
CA GLY A 234 -9.45 -10.88 -12.13
C GLY A 234 -10.66 -11.58 -11.51
N ALA A 235 -10.65 -12.92 -11.46
CA ALA A 235 -11.68 -13.74 -10.83
C ALA A 235 -11.20 -14.51 -9.59
N ASP A 236 -9.89 -14.51 -9.29
CA ASP A 236 -9.31 -15.25 -8.18
C ASP A 236 -9.22 -14.40 -6.91
N ALA A 237 -9.57 -15.00 -5.77
CA ALA A 237 -9.34 -14.39 -4.47
C ALA A 237 -7.88 -14.52 -4.01
N TYR A 238 -7.12 -15.45 -4.59
CA TYR A 238 -5.74 -15.76 -4.27
C TYR A 238 -4.87 -15.94 -5.52
N PRO A 239 -4.76 -14.93 -6.40
CA PRO A 239 -4.11 -15.04 -7.73
C PRO A 239 -2.60 -15.35 -7.72
N LEU A 240 -2.01 -15.54 -6.54
CA LEU A 240 -0.60 -15.84 -6.31
C LEU A 240 -0.40 -17.14 -5.50
N ASP A 241 -1.47 -17.88 -5.22
CA ASP A 241 -1.46 -19.13 -4.44
C ASP A 241 -2.22 -20.25 -5.16
N SER A 242 -1.47 -20.93 -6.04
CA SER A 242 -1.99 -22.05 -6.84
C SER A 242 -2.57 -23.25 -6.07
N THR A 243 -2.49 -23.24 -4.74
CA THR A 243 -3.12 -24.25 -3.89
C THR A 243 -4.57 -23.92 -3.54
N ARG A 244 -5.07 -22.75 -3.96
CA ARG A 244 -6.37 -22.19 -3.55
C ARG A 244 -7.44 -22.06 -4.65
N SER A 245 -7.27 -22.73 -5.79
CA SER A 245 -8.20 -22.85 -6.94
C SER A 245 -9.65 -23.37 -6.70
N THR A 246 -10.10 -23.61 -5.48
CA THR A 246 -11.46 -24.08 -5.10
C THR A 246 -12.05 -25.35 -5.77
N ARG A 247 -11.92 -26.50 -5.08
CA ARG A 247 -13.04 -27.41 -4.69
C ARG A 247 -12.52 -28.34 -3.61
N GLU A 248 -13.16 -28.38 -2.45
CA GLU A 248 -12.96 -29.48 -1.49
C GLU A 248 -13.13 -30.81 -2.24
N GLU A 249 -12.04 -31.54 -2.46
CA GLU A 249 -12.09 -32.97 -2.73
C GLU A 249 -12.43 -33.67 -1.42
N VAL A 250 -13.68 -33.53 -0.98
CA VAL A 250 -14.25 -34.45 0.00
C VAL A 250 -14.33 -35.79 -0.72
N THR A 251 -13.31 -36.62 -0.54
CA THR A 251 -13.32 -38.04 -0.89
C THR A 251 -14.35 -38.74 -0.01
N ALA A 252 -15.63 -38.53 -0.33
CA ALA A 252 -16.74 -39.24 0.27
C ALA A 252 -16.68 -40.70 -0.20
N THR A 253 -16.03 -41.55 0.59
CA THR A 253 -16.27 -42.99 0.57
C THR A 253 -17.77 -43.23 0.69
N ALA A 254 -18.31 -43.82 -0.37
CA ALA A 254 -19.69 -44.18 -0.55
C ALA A 254 -20.30 -44.92 0.66
N THR A 255 -21.45 -44.44 1.13
CA THR A 255 -22.55 -45.32 1.53
C THR A 255 -23.88 -44.58 1.33
N GLU A 256 -24.65 -44.99 0.32
CA GLU A 256 -26.06 -44.62 0.09
C GLU A 256 -26.97 -45.65 0.83
N PRO A 257 -28.32 -45.47 0.95
CA PRO A 257 -29.11 -44.51 1.77
C PRO A 257 -30.10 -45.26 2.74
N PRO A 258 -31.15 -44.62 3.33
CA PRO A 258 -32.41 -44.43 2.58
C PRO A 258 -33.22 -43.13 2.85
N ALA A 259 -33.82 -42.65 1.75
CA ALA A 259 -35.20 -42.17 1.58
C ALA A 259 -35.74 -40.95 2.36
N ALA A 260 -35.94 -39.89 1.58
CA ALA A 260 -37.16 -39.06 1.44
C ALA A 260 -37.88 -38.54 2.70
N THR A 261 -37.93 -37.21 2.84
CA THR A 261 -39.20 -36.49 3.01
C THR A 261 -39.03 -35.04 2.51
N GLU A 262 -39.90 -34.62 1.59
CA GLU A 262 -40.09 -33.22 1.22
C GLU A 262 -40.63 -32.43 2.42
N GLU A 263 -40.04 -31.27 2.74
CA GLU A 263 -40.75 -30.26 3.52
C GLU A 263 -40.34 -28.84 3.09
N ALA A 264 -41.32 -27.95 3.17
CA ALA A 264 -41.47 -26.73 2.38
C ALA A 264 -40.50 -25.58 2.73
N THR A 265 -40.16 -24.80 1.70
CA THR A 265 -39.49 -23.50 1.76
C THR A 265 -40.31 -22.47 2.55
N PRO A 266 -39.78 -21.82 3.60
CA PRO A 266 -40.39 -20.61 4.14
C PRO A 266 -39.96 -19.36 3.36
N GLU A 267 -40.91 -18.47 3.07
CA GLU A 267 -40.66 -17.13 2.51
C GLU A 267 -39.70 -16.30 3.39
N PRO A 268 -38.87 -15.43 2.78
CA PRO A 268 -38.02 -14.53 3.53
C PRO A 268 -38.84 -13.43 4.24
N PRO A 269 -38.46 -13.00 5.45
CA PRO A 269 -39.17 -11.94 6.16
C PRO A 269 -38.91 -10.57 5.52
N GLU A 270 -39.95 -9.73 5.50
CA GLU A 270 -39.86 -8.34 5.04
C GLU A 270 -38.82 -7.54 5.86
N PRO A 271 -38.07 -6.61 5.23
CA PRO A 271 -37.13 -5.77 5.97
C PRO A 271 -37.87 -4.79 6.87
N THR A 272 -37.51 -4.79 8.15
CA THR A 272 -37.93 -3.81 9.14
C THR A 272 -37.17 -2.48 8.91
N PRO A 273 -37.83 -1.31 9.02
CA PRO A 273 -37.15 -0.03 8.84
C PRO A 273 -36.54 0.48 10.14
N GLY A 274 -35.26 0.85 10.05
CA GLY A 274 -34.64 1.90 10.87
C GLY A 274 -33.52 1.43 11.79
N GLU A 275 -32.34 2.03 11.61
CA GLU A 275 -31.70 2.88 12.63
C GLU A 275 -30.44 3.54 12.03
N GLU A 276 -30.60 4.74 11.45
CA GLU A 276 -29.49 5.67 11.26
C GLU A 276 -29.03 6.15 12.64
N GLN A 277 -27.92 5.60 13.15
CA GLN A 277 -27.21 6.22 14.26
C GLN A 277 -26.26 7.27 13.70
N GLY A 278 -26.70 8.53 13.76
CA GLY A 278 -25.94 9.69 13.35
C GLY A 278 -24.63 9.83 14.12
N ALA A 279 -23.51 9.73 13.41
CA ALA A 279 -22.21 10.09 13.92
C ALA A 279 -22.21 11.59 14.32
N VAL A 280 -22.07 11.86 15.62
CA VAL A 280 -21.88 13.21 16.12
C VAL A 280 -20.56 13.76 15.57
N SER A 281 -20.68 14.71 14.65
CA SER A 281 -19.55 15.38 14.00
C SER A 281 -18.56 15.90 15.04
N TRP A 282 -17.29 15.52 14.90
CA TRP A 282 -16.19 15.88 15.79
C TRP A 282 -16.08 17.40 16.05
N TYR A 283 -16.55 18.22 15.10
CA TYR A 283 -16.63 19.68 15.24
C TYR A 283 -17.60 20.16 16.32
N MET A 284 -18.68 19.41 16.61
CA MET A 284 -19.62 19.70 17.69
C MET A 284 -18.99 19.47 19.08
N ILE A 285 -18.13 18.45 19.20
CA ILE A 285 -17.41 18.13 20.44
C ILE A 285 -16.37 19.21 20.73
N ILE A 286 -15.59 19.62 19.73
CA ILE A 286 -14.62 20.72 19.86
C ILE A 286 -15.32 22.04 20.21
N GLY A 287 -16.44 22.35 19.54
CA GLY A 287 -17.22 23.57 19.82
C GLY A 287 -17.70 23.66 21.27
N ALA A 288 -18.16 22.55 21.85
CA ALA A 288 -18.58 22.50 23.25
C ALA A 288 -17.44 22.76 24.23
N ILE A 289 -16.24 22.21 23.95
CA ILE A 289 -15.05 22.41 24.80
C ILE A 289 -14.61 23.88 24.77
N VAL A 290 -14.61 24.53 23.60
CA VAL A 290 -14.25 25.95 23.47
C VAL A 290 -15.18 26.85 24.27
N LEU A 291 -16.49 26.60 24.24
CA LEU A 291 -17.47 27.39 25.01
C LEU A 291 -17.30 27.23 26.52
N ILE A 292 -16.98 26.03 26.99
CA ILE A 292 -16.69 25.78 28.41
C ILE A 292 -15.46 26.57 28.86
N LEU A 293 -14.39 26.58 28.04
CA LEU A 293 -13.17 27.32 28.35
C LEU A 293 -13.41 28.83 28.37
N ILE A 294 -14.19 29.37 27.43
CA ILE A 294 -14.58 30.79 27.44
C ILE A 294 -15.36 31.13 28.72
N GLY A 295 -16.29 30.28 29.14
CA GLY A 295 -17.04 30.45 30.38
C GLY A 295 -16.14 30.50 31.61
N LEU A 296 -15.17 29.59 31.71
CA LEU A 296 -14.20 29.57 32.81
C LEU A 296 -13.32 30.82 32.85
N VAL A 297 -12.91 31.34 31.69
CA VAL A 297 -12.16 32.60 31.59
C VAL A 297 -13.01 33.78 32.05
N LEU A 298 -14.28 33.85 31.68
CA LEU A 298 -15.18 34.92 32.12
C LEU A 298 -15.43 34.87 33.64
N VAL A 299 -15.61 33.68 34.21
CA VAL A 299 -15.74 33.51 35.67
C VAL A 299 -14.46 33.93 36.39
N TYR A 300 -13.29 33.58 35.86
CA TYR A 300 -12.01 34.01 36.40
C TYR A 300 -11.86 35.55 36.37
N LEU A 301 -12.21 36.18 35.23
CA LEU A 301 -12.18 37.65 35.10
C LEU A 301 -13.17 38.34 36.05
N TYR A 302 -14.33 37.73 36.29
CA TYR A 302 -15.31 38.23 37.26
C TYR A 302 -14.76 38.20 38.68
N MET A 303 -14.10 37.10 39.09
CA MET A 303 -13.50 36.99 40.42
C MET A 303 -12.29 37.93 40.63
N GLN A 304 -11.64 38.41 39.57
CA GLN A 304 -10.56 39.41 39.67
C GLN A 304 -11.08 40.85 39.79
N ARG A 305 -12.40 41.07 39.66
CA ARG A 305 -13.01 42.40 39.67
C ARG A 305 -13.45 42.87 41.06
N GLU A 306 -13.37 42.00 42.08
CA GLU A 306 -13.57 42.31 43.51
C GLU A 306 -12.22 42.49 44.24
#